data_AF-A0A1V4VFI8-F1
#
_entry.id   AF-A0A1V4VFI8-F1
#
_cell.length_a   1.000
_cell.length_b   1.000
_cell.length_c   1.000
_cell.angle_alpha   90.00
_cell.angle_beta   90.00
_cell.angle_gamma   90.00
#
_symmetry.space_group_name_H-M   'P 1'
#
loop_
_entity.id
_entity.type
_entity.pdbx_description
1 polymer ?
#
loop_
_entity_poly.entity_id
_entity_poly.type
_entity_poly.pdbx_seq_one_letter_code
_entity_poly.pdbx_strand_id
1 'polypeptide(L)'
;MSNSPVILIDEIENAGIDRRQAIELLAESEKIIFVSTHDPLLALRADKRIVIKNGGIDKVIETSGAERKSLAAIEKIDNTLQALRNRLRTGELITEDLLK
;
A
#
# COMPACT_ATOMS: atom_id res chain seq x y z
N MET A 1 -20.66 -14.30 -9.26
CA MET A 1 -19.40 -13.52 -9.19
C MET A 1 -19.18 -12.80 -10.51
N SER A 2 -18.66 -11.58 -10.49
CA SER A 2 -18.43 -10.79 -11.70
C SER A 2 -17.26 -11.36 -12.51
N ASN A 3 -17.52 -11.70 -13.78
CA ASN A 3 -16.52 -12.15 -14.77
C ASN A 3 -15.67 -11.01 -15.34
N SER A 4 -15.61 -9.84 -14.68
CA SER A 4 -14.80 -8.73 -15.19
C SER A 4 -13.32 -9.14 -15.20
N PRO A 5 -12.64 -9.07 -16.36
CA PRO A 5 -11.21 -9.42 -16.47
C PRO A 5 -10.30 -8.33 -15.89
N VAL A 6 -10.84 -7.13 -15.71
CA VAL A 6 -10.14 -5.97 -15.17
C VAL A 6 -10.90 -5.44 -13.96
N ILE A 7 -10.16 -5.10 -12.91
CA ILE A 7 -10.65 -4.42 -11.71
C ILE A 7 -9.92 -3.07 -11.61
N LEU A 8 -10.69 -1.99 -11.48
CA LEU A 8 -10.18 -0.64 -11.23
C LEU A 8 -10.54 -0.25 -9.80
N ILE A 9 -9.56 0.25 -9.06
CA ILE A 9 -9.73 0.69 -7.68
C ILE A 9 -9.14 2.08 -7.57
N ASP A 10 -9.90 3.01 -7.00
CA ASP A 10 -9.45 4.36 -6.74
C ASP A 10 -9.52 4.62 -5.24
N GLU A 11 -8.47 5.24 -4.71
CA GLU A 11 -8.34 5.67 -3.32
C GLU A 11 -8.78 4.62 -2.28
N ILE A 12 -8.34 3.36 -2.43
CA ILE A 12 -8.73 2.26 -1.54
C ILE A 12 -8.43 2.57 -0.06
N GLU A 13 -7.40 3.38 0.18
CA GLU A 13 -7.00 3.88 1.49
C GLU A 13 -8.11 4.67 2.22
N ASN A 14 -9.05 5.28 1.49
CA ASN A 14 -10.12 6.09 2.05
C ASN A 14 -11.35 5.27 2.50
N ALA A 15 -11.42 3.99 2.15
CA ALA A 15 -12.54 3.11 2.51
C ALA A 15 -12.52 2.62 3.97
N GLY A 16 -11.46 2.94 4.74
CA GLY A 16 -11.32 2.50 6.13
C GLY A 16 -11.09 0.98 6.29
N ILE A 17 -10.73 0.29 5.21
CA ILE A 17 -10.44 -1.14 5.18
C ILE A 17 -8.94 -1.42 5.36
N ASP A 18 -8.60 -2.65 5.75
CA ASP A 18 -7.19 -3.07 5.80
C ASP A 18 -6.62 -3.19 4.38
N ARG A 19 -5.81 -2.20 4.03
CA ARG A 19 -5.16 -2.05 2.74
C ARG A 19 -4.28 -3.25 2.35
N ARG A 20 -3.64 -3.94 3.31
CA ARG A 20 -2.77 -5.09 3.03
C ARG A 20 -3.61 -6.31 2.68
N GLN A 21 -4.63 -6.56 3.49
CA GLN A 21 -5.53 -7.69 3.30
C GLN A 21 -6.31 -7.55 1.99
N ALA A 22 -6.73 -6.34 1.64
CA ALA A 22 -7.37 -6.06 0.35
C ALA A 22 -6.45 -6.38 -0.83
N ILE A 23 -5.17 -5.97 -0.79
CA ILE A 23 -4.21 -6.27 -1.87
C ILE A 23 -3.94 -7.78 -1.98
N GLU A 24 -3.78 -8.50 -0.87
CA GLU A 24 -3.54 -9.94 -0.91
C GLU A 24 -4.72 -10.69 -1.53
N LEU A 25 -5.94 -10.38 -1.12
CA LEU A 25 -7.17 -10.95 -1.70
C LEU A 25 -7.31 -10.63 -3.20
N LEU A 26 -6.87 -9.44 -3.61
CA LEU A 26 -6.93 -9.03 -5.01
C LEU A 26 -5.82 -9.72 -5.84
N ALA A 27 -4.61 -9.85 -5.31
CA ALA A 27 -3.49 -10.50 -5.99
C ALA A 27 -3.73 -11.99 -6.25
N GLU A 28 -4.55 -12.65 -5.42
CA GLU A 28 -4.98 -14.05 -5.63
C GLU A 28 -6.04 -14.18 -6.73
N SER A 29 -6.69 -13.08 -7.12
CA SER A 29 -7.58 -13.09 -8.27
C SER A 29 -6.73 -13.04 -9.55
N GLU A 30 -6.82 -14.04 -10.42
CA GLU A 30 -6.14 -14.09 -11.73
C GLU A 30 -6.69 -13.01 -12.71
N LYS A 31 -6.71 -11.75 -12.27
CA LYS A 31 -7.34 -10.61 -12.90
C LYS A 31 -6.35 -9.47 -13.01
N ILE A 32 -6.54 -8.62 -14.01
CA ILE A 32 -5.74 -7.41 -14.16
C ILE A 32 -6.29 -6.36 -13.20
N ILE A 33 -5.46 -5.85 -12.29
CA ILE A 33 -5.86 -4.88 -11.28
C ILE A 33 -5.13 -3.57 -11.51
N PHE A 34 -5.88 -2.49 -11.61
CA PHE A 34 -5.35 -1.13 -11.56
C PHE A 34 -5.75 -0.49 -10.25
N VAL A 35 -4.77 0.07 -9.56
CA VAL A 35 -4.98 0.83 -8.33
C VAL A 35 -4.45 2.23 -8.54
N SER A 36 -5.31 3.22 -8.33
CA SER A 36 -4.92 4.61 -8.13
C SER A 36 -4.78 4.83 -6.63
N THR A 37 -3.59 5.27 -6.20
CA THR A 37 -3.29 5.44 -4.79
C THR A 37 -2.15 6.44 -4.59
N HIS A 38 -2.15 7.11 -3.45
CA HIS A 38 -1.02 7.91 -2.97
C HIS A 38 -0.20 7.17 -1.90
N ASP A 39 -0.59 5.96 -1.53
CA ASP A 39 0.10 5.16 -0.53
C ASP A 39 1.36 4.48 -1.12
N PRO A 40 2.56 4.80 -0.60
CA PRO A 40 3.80 4.21 -1.10
C PRO A 40 3.87 2.69 -0.89
N LEU A 41 3.25 2.13 0.15
CA LEU A 41 3.23 0.69 0.39
C LEU A 41 2.42 -0.04 -0.68
N LEU A 42 1.25 0.50 -1.04
CA LEU A 42 0.42 -0.04 -2.10
C LEU A 42 1.11 0.09 -3.45
N ALA A 43 1.69 1.26 -3.73
CA ALA A 43 2.41 1.50 -4.97
C ALA A 43 3.62 0.55 -5.14
N LEU A 44 4.39 0.29 -4.07
CA LEU A 44 5.56 -0.60 -4.10
C LEU A 44 5.21 -2.09 -4.16
N ARG A 45 3.97 -2.47 -3.80
CA ARG A 45 3.47 -3.85 -3.95
C ARG A 45 3.09 -4.18 -5.39
N ALA A 46 2.71 -3.19 -6.19
CA ALA A 46 2.35 -3.38 -7.58
C ALA A 46 3.53 -3.87 -8.43
N ASP A 47 3.27 -4.70 -9.44
CA ASP A 47 4.31 -5.15 -10.37
C ASP A 47 4.80 -4.04 -11.29
N LYS A 48 3.89 -3.12 -11.67
CA LYS A 48 4.18 -1.93 -12.46
C LYS A 48 3.44 -0.72 -11.89
N ARG A 49 4.06 0.46 -12.02
CA ARG A 49 3.47 1.75 -11.69
C ARG A 49 3.44 2.63 -12.92
N ILE A 50 2.30 3.25 -13.19
CA ILE A 50 2.16 4.27 -14.24
C ILE A 50 2.21 5.62 -13.54
N VAL A 51 3.17 6.46 -13.91
CA VAL A 51 3.31 7.82 -13.38
C VAL A 51 2.55 8.76 -14.30
N ILE A 52 1.61 9.52 -13.74
CA ILE A 52 0.85 10.53 -14.47
C ILE A 52 1.37 11.92 -14.08
N LYS A 53 1.62 12.78 -15.09
CA LYS A 53 1.94 14.21 -14.91
C LYS A 53 1.24 15.02 -15.98
N ASN A 54 0.77 16.22 -15.62
CA ASN A 54 0.15 17.17 -16.56
C ASN A 54 -0.98 16.54 -17.42
N GLY A 55 -1.73 15.59 -16.86
CA GLY A 55 -2.82 14.90 -17.57
C GLY A 55 -2.39 13.79 -18.54
N GLY A 56 -1.10 13.43 -18.59
CA GLY A 56 -0.59 12.34 -19.44
C GLY A 56 0.31 11.35 -18.69
N ILE A 57 0.61 10.22 -19.34
CA ILE A 57 1.58 9.24 -18.83
C ILE A 57 2.99 9.81 -18.99
N ASP A 58 3.67 10.04 -17.86
CA ASP A 58 5.08 10.46 -17.80
C ASP A 58 6.03 9.28 -18.02
N LYS A 59 5.74 8.14 -17.37
CA LYS A 59 6.52 6.90 -17.49
C LYS A 59 5.80 5.70 -16.88
N VAL A 60 6.28 4.52 -17.23
CA VAL A 60 5.92 3.25 -16.61
C VAL A 60 7.15 2.66 -15.94
N ILE A 61 7.02 2.26 -14.67
CA ILE A 61 8.11 1.75 -13.85
C ILE A 61 7.76 0.31 -13.46
N GLU A 62 8.64 -0.64 -13.77
CA GLU A 62 8.55 -1.99 -13.21
C GLU A 62 9.17 -2.03 -11.83
N THR A 63 8.49 -2.69 -10.89
CA THR A 63 8.98 -2.78 -9.51
C THR A 63 10.18 -3.72 -9.46
N SER A 64 11.34 -3.14 -9.16
CA SER A 64 12.59 -3.88 -9.09
C SER A 64 12.68 -4.77 -7.85
N GLY A 65 13.55 -5.79 -7.89
CA GLY A 65 13.85 -6.59 -6.69
C GLY A 65 14.42 -5.75 -5.53
N ALA A 66 15.15 -4.67 -5.83
CA ALA A 66 15.65 -3.74 -4.81
C ALA A 66 14.52 -2.95 -4.13
N GLU A 67 13.52 -2.52 -4.90
CA GLU A 67 12.33 -1.88 -4.34
C GLU A 67 11.48 -2.85 -3.51
N ARG A 68 11.32 -4.11 -3.96
CA ARG A 68 10.64 -5.14 -3.14
C ARG A 68 11.37 -5.41 -1.83
N LYS A 69 12.70 -5.43 -1.81
CA LYS A 69 13.47 -5.52 -0.56
C LYS A 69 13.27 -4.30 0.33
N SER A 70 13.21 -3.12 -0.27
CA SER A 70 12.97 -1.86 0.45
C SER A 70 11.57 -1.82 1.07
N LEU A 71 10.57 -2.36 0.36
CA LEU A 71 9.19 -2.48 0.86
C LEU A 71 9.14 -3.18 2.23
N ALA A 72 9.84 -4.30 2.41
CA ALA A 72 9.86 -5.00 3.69
C ALA A 72 10.40 -4.14 4.86
N ALA A 73 11.40 -3.29 4.58
CA ALA A 73 11.92 -2.36 5.58
C ALA A 73 10.91 -1.23 5.88
N ILE A 74 10.26 -0.69 4.84
CA ILE A 74 9.23 0.35 4.99
C ILE A 74 8.02 -0.19 5.77
N GLU A 75 7.59 -1.42 5.50
CA GLU A 75 6.50 -2.09 6.24
C GLU A 75 6.82 -2.27 7.72
N LYS A 76 8.08 -2.55 8.07
CA LYS A 76 8.50 -2.63 9.47
C LYS A 76 8.34 -1.29 10.18
N ILE A 77 8.74 -0.20 9.52
CA ILE A 77 8.58 1.17 10.05
C ILE A 77 7.09 1.51 10.19
N ASP A 78 6.28 1.21 9.17
CA ASP A 78 4.85 1.45 9.17
C ASP A 78 4.15 0.68 10.31
N ASN A 79 4.52 -0.58 10.54
CA ASN A 79 4.01 -1.36 11.66
C ASN A 79 4.33 -0.74 13.02
N THR A 80 5.55 -0.24 13.20
CA THR A 80 5.95 0.46 14.42
C THR A 80 5.11 1.73 14.62
N LEU A 81 4.93 2.53 13.57
CA LEU A 81 4.08 3.72 13.63
C LEU A 81 2.62 3.38 13.93
N GLN A 82 2.09 2.31 13.34
CA GLN A 82 0.72 1.86 13.58
C GLN A 82 0.53 1.38 15.03
N ALA A 83 1.51 0.66 15.59
CA ALA A 83 1.49 0.26 16.99
C ALA A 83 1.48 1.49 17.92
N LEU A 84 2.31 2.49 17.65
CA LEU A 84 2.33 3.75 18.40
C LEU A 84 0.99 4.48 18.33
N ARG A 85 0.37 4.58 17.14
CA ARG A 85 -0.98 5.16 16.98
C ARG A 85 -2.02 4.43 17.82
N ASN A 86 -1.99 3.10 17.83
CA ASN A 86 -2.93 2.29 18.62
C ASN A 86 -2.79 2.57 20.12
N ARG A 87 -1.55 2.65 20.62
CA ARG A 87 -1.25 2.94 22.03
C ARG A 87 -1.69 4.35 22.44
N LEU A 88 -1.49 5.33 21.56
CA LEU A 88 -2.06 6.68 21.78
C LEU A 88 -3.59 6.65 21.84
N ARG A 89 -4.23 5.86 20.97
CA ARG A 89 -5.70 5.73 20.94
C ARG A 89 -6.27 5.06 22.18
N THR A 90 -5.50 4.18 22.84
CA THR A 90 -5.87 3.56 24.12
C THR A 90 -5.51 4.44 25.33
N GLY A 91 -4.90 5.61 25.12
CA GLY A 91 -4.54 6.55 26.17
C GLY A 91 -3.22 6.24 26.87
N GLU A 92 -2.37 5.38 26.31
CA GLU A 92 -1.06 5.10 26.85
C GLU A 92 -0.11 6.29 26.68
N LEU A 93 0.76 6.48 27.67
CA LEU A 93 1.84 7.46 27.58
C LEU A 93 2.94 6.93 26.66
N ILE A 94 3.35 7.76 25.71
CA ILE A 94 4.46 7.45 24.81
C ILE A 94 5.72 8.10 25.39
N THR A 95 6.62 7.28 25.91
CA THR A 95 7.94 7.66 26.42
C THR A 95 9.04 7.17 25.49
N GLU A 96 10.23 7.76 25.64
CA GLU A 96 11.40 7.48 24.79
C GLU A 96 11.85 6.01 24.84
N ASP A 97 11.60 5.33 25.96
CA ASP A 97 11.90 3.91 26.15
C ASP A 97 11.09 2.97 25.23
N LEU A 98 10.00 3.47 24.65
CA LEU A 98 9.15 2.74 23.71
C LEU A 98 9.63 2.85 22.26
N LEU A 99 10.62 3.71 22.00
CA LEU A 99 11.20 3.94 20.67
C LEU A 99 12.55 3.25 20.47
N LYS A 100 13.10 2.62 21.53
CA LYS A 100 14.32 1.80 21.50
C LYS A 100 14.00 0.37 21.06
#